data_AF-A0A8G1X3J2-F1
#
_entry.id   AF-A0A8G1X3J2-F1
#
_cell.length_a   1.000
_cell.length_b   1.000
_cell.length_c   1.000
_cell.angle_alpha   90.00
_cell.angle_beta   90.00
_cell.angle_gamma   90.00
#
_symmetry.space_group_name_H-M   'P 1'
#
loop_
_entity.id
_entity.type
_entity.pdbx_description
1 polymer ?
#
loop_
_entity_poly.entity_id
_entity_poly.type
_entity_poly.pdbx_seq_one_letter_code
_entity_poly.pdbx_strand_id
1 'polypeptide(L)'
;MKSGIPVGRLLCVAGLFAFAAPAYAIDCAKAASAVEKLICSDRKTVAADAELNRAYAAILKQAPDGDIRAMLAHNQKRWIVARDRALSNLIEDPGSVPDGKTAAGVARDLIQSRTAQLKETHKGATLPDMIGSAVRQQQFQAQFTGGAYAGYSTSCDVFPGENAYYGCFATRHYQNNDRICSVDEYWASGGVYTKRYVANVVDGKPQLAASCSFSSSDEACSDKAGETKWNMKPKKPDFSYPAQPLPKIDGEIVGDDDYEWARACLTGAAYPAN
;
A
#
# COMPACT_ATOMS: atom_id res chain seq x y z
N MET A 1 -18.83 -16.81 72.78
CA MET A 1 -19.62 -17.09 71.54
C MET A 1 -20.11 -15.75 71.01
N LYS A 2 -19.85 -15.25 69.81
CA LYS A 2 -19.18 -15.75 68.60
C LYS A 2 -18.50 -14.57 67.88
N SER A 3 -17.42 -14.91 67.17
CA SER A 3 -16.55 -14.13 66.27
C SER A 3 -17.26 -13.23 65.26
N GLY A 4 -16.64 -12.08 64.98
CA GLY A 4 -16.89 -11.25 63.80
C GLY A 4 -16.23 -11.79 62.52
N ILE A 5 -16.68 -11.31 61.36
CA ILE A 5 -16.14 -11.62 60.02
C ILE A 5 -15.93 -10.30 59.26
N PRO A 6 -14.79 -10.09 58.59
CA PRO A 6 -14.43 -8.81 57.95
C PRO A 6 -14.81 -8.71 56.46
N VAL A 7 -14.94 -7.45 56.04
CA VAL A 7 -14.78 -6.81 54.72
C VAL A 7 -14.41 -7.71 53.53
N GLY A 8 -15.26 -7.70 52.50
CA GLY A 8 -14.94 -8.18 51.14
C GLY A 8 -15.02 -7.04 50.12
N ARG A 9 -13.86 -6.60 49.60
CA ARG A 9 -13.69 -5.71 48.45
C ARG A 9 -14.31 -6.34 47.20
N LEU A 10 -15.20 -5.61 46.52
CA LEU A 10 -15.60 -5.93 45.14
C LEU A 10 -14.97 -4.88 44.20
N LEU A 11 -13.80 -5.19 43.66
CA LEU A 11 -13.18 -4.46 42.55
C LEU A 11 -13.76 -5.01 41.24
N CYS A 12 -14.67 -4.24 40.63
CA CYS A 12 -15.13 -4.50 39.26
C CYS A 12 -13.98 -4.26 38.28
N VAL A 13 -13.38 -5.35 37.78
CA VAL A 13 -12.48 -5.31 36.63
C VAL A 13 -13.35 -5.11 35.39
N ALA A 14 -13.39 -3.88 34.88
CA ALA A 14 -13.90 -3.59 33.55
C ALA A 14 -12.94 -4.21 32.53
N GLY A 15 -13.31 -5.35 31.96
CA GLY A 15 -12.57 -5.99 30.87
C GLY A 15 -12.62 -5.11 29.62
N LEU A 16 -11.48 -4.51 29.27
CA LEU A 16 -11.28 -3.99 27.92
C LEU A 16 -11.34 -5.18 26.95
N PHE A 17 -12.38 -5.21 26.12
CA PHE A 17 -12.42 -6.06 24.94
C PHE A 17 -11.26 -5.66 24.03
N ALA A 18 -10.17 -6.44 24.08
CA ALA A 18 -9.19 -6.44 23.02
C ALA A 18 -9.92 -6.90 21.75
N PHE A 19 -10.17 -5.98 20.83
CA PHE A 19 -10.65 -6.32 19.49
C PHE A 19 -9.61 -7.24 18.85
N ALA A 20 -9.85 -8.55 18.92
CA ALA A 20 -9.11 -9.51 18.13
C ALA A 20 -9.31 -9.11 16.66
N ALA A 21 -8.23 -8.78 15.97
CA ALA A 21 -8.30 -8.53 14.54
C ALA A 21 -8.97 -9.76 13.90
N PRO A 22 -9.90 -9.57 12.94
CA PRO A 22 -10.52 -10.69 12.27
C PRO A 22 -9.39 -11.55 11.67
N ALA A 23 -9.38 -12.84 12.01
CA ALA A 23 -8.52 -13.78 11.33
C ALA A 23 -9.00 -13.86 9.89
N TYR A 24 -8.15 -13.49 8.93
CA TYR A 24 -8.41 -13.66 7.50
C TYR A 24 -8.09 -15.09 7.04
N ALA A 25 -7.98 -16.04 7.97
CA ALA A 25 -7.71 -17.43 7.67
C ALA A 25 -8.92 -18.05 6.99
N ILE A 26 -8.68 -18.79 5.92
CA ILE A 26 -9.74 -19.47 5.19
C ILE A 26 -10.28 -20.62 6.05
N ASP A 27 -11.58 -20.57 6.36
CA ASP A 27 -12.29 -21.66 7.02
C ASP A 27 -12.72 -22.68 5.95
N CYS A 28 -11.91 -23.72 5.75
CA CYS A 28 -12.17 -24.72 4.71
C CYS A 28 -13.48 -25.50 4.88
N ALA A 29 -14.06 -25.54 6.08
CA ALA A 29 -15.40 -26.12 6.27
C ALA A 29 -16.52 -25.23 5.71
N LYS A 30 -16.23 -23.95 5.46
CA LYS A 30 -17.17 -22.94 4.95
C LYS A 30 -16.77 -22.36 3.60
N ALA A 31 -15.74 -22.92 2.95
CA ALA A 31 -15.27 -22.47 1.65
C ALA A 31 -16.41 -22.44 0.62
N ALA A 32 -16.77 -21.25 0.16
CA ALA A 32 -17.88 -21.01 -0.74
C ALA A 32 -17.39 -20.67 -2.15
N SER A 33 -16.37 -19.82 -2.25
CA SER A 33 -15.83 -19.35 -3.53
C SER A 33 -14.97 -20.42 -4.21
N ALA A 34 -14.82 -20.30 -5.53
CA ALA A 34 -13.93 -21.20 -6.29
C ALA A 34 -12.47 -21.08 -5.82
N VAL A 35 -12.03 -19.88 -5.46
CA VAL A 35 -10.69 -19.62 -4.92
C VAL A 35 -10.50 -20.26 -3.54
N GLU A 36 -11.48 -20.13 -2.63
CA GLU A 36 -11.41 -20.78 -1.32
C GLU A 36 -11.35 -22.31 -1.46
N LYS A 37 -12.18 -22.88 -2.34
CA LYS A 37 -12.15 -24.32 -2.65
C LYS A 37 -10.81 -24.74 -3.24
N LEU A 38 -10.23 -23.96 -4.14
CA LEU A 38 -8.90 -24.20 -4.70
C LEU A 38 -7.85 -24.25 -3.57
N ILE A 39 -7.82 -23.25 -2.70
CA ILE A 39 -6.88 -23.18 -1.57
C ILE A 39 -7.08 -24.38 -0.62
N CYS A 40 -8.33 -24.70 -0.31
CA CYS A 40 -8.68 -25.80 0.59
C CYS A 40 -8.45 -27.20 0.01
N SER A 41 -8.32 -27.33 -1.31
CA SER A 41 -8.03 -28.61 -1.97
C SER A 41 -6.58 -29.08 -1.76
N ASP A 42 -5.66 -28.19 -1.37
CA ASP A 42 -4.26 -28.52 -1.13
C ASP A 42 -3.83 -28.22 0.32
N ARG A 43 -3.49 -29.28 1.06
CA ARG A 43 -3.08 -29.16 2.48
C ARG A 43 -1.86 -28.25 2.69
N LYS A 44 -0.93 -28.20 1.72
CA LYS A 44 0.24 -27.31 1.82
C LYS A 44 -0.15 -25.84 1.68
N THR A 45 -1.13 -25.54 0.82
CA THR A 45 -1.68 -24.19 0.65
C THR A 45 -2.44 -23.74 1.90
N VAL A 46 -3.25 -24.62 2.50
CA VAL A 46 -3.91 -24.34 3.80
C VAL A 46 -2.90 -24.04 4.91
N ALA A 47 -1.82 -24.83 5.00
CA ALA A 47 -0.75 -24.57 5.97
C ALA A 47 -0.05 -23.21 5.74
N ALA A 48 0.15 -22.83 4.47
CA ALA A 48 0.69 -21.52 4.13
C ALA A 48 -0.27 -20.37 4.53
N ASP A 49 -1.58 -20.53 4.32
CA ASP A 49 -2.59 -19.53 4.73
C ASP A 49 -2.61 -19.33 6.25
N ALA A 50 -2.49 -20.42 7.01
CA ALA A 50 -2.36 -20.35 8.46
C ALA A 50 -1.08 -19.60 8.90
N GLU A 51 0.03 -19.78 8.19
CA GLU A 51 1.27 -19.04 8.47
C GLU A 51 1.16 -17.56 8.10
N LEU A 52 0.54 -17.23 6.98
CA LEU A 52 0.25 -15.85 6.59
C LEU A 52 -0.54 -15.13 7.70
N ASN A 53 -1.56 -15.79 8.25
CA ASN A 53 -2.36 -15.21 9.32
C ASN A 53 -1.58 -15.00 10.62
N ARG A 54 -0.65 -15.91 10.95
CA ARG A 54 0.28 -15.69 12.08
C ARG A 54 1.21 -14.50 11.83
N ALA A 55 1.76 -14.38 10.62
CA ALA A 55 2.62 -13.26 10.23
C ALA A 55 1.86 -11.93 10.29
N TYR A 56 0.64 -11.90 9.76
CA TYR A 56 -0.24 -10.73 9.80
C TYR A 56 -0.59 -10.32 11.23
N ALA A 57 -0.95 -11.27 12.09
CA ALA A 57 -1.18 -11.00 13.51
C ALA A 57 0.09 -10.47 14.22
N ALA A 58 1.28 -10.92 13.82
CA ALA A 58 2.55 -10.47 14.39
C ALA A 58 2.92 -9.05 13.95
N ILE A 59 2.80 -8.71 12.65
CA ILE A 59 3.10 -7.36 12.16
C ILE A 59 2.10 -6.32 12.73
N LEU A 60 0.82 -6.68 12.88
CA LEU A 60 -0.17 -5.80 13.53
C LEU A 60 0.19 -5.43 14.98
N LYS A 61 0.90 -6.30 15.71
CA LYS A 61 1.36 -6.04 17.09
C LYS A 61 2.59 -5.13 17.12
N GLN A 62 3.30 -5.02 16.01
CA GLN A 62 4.50 -4.18 15.86
C GLN A 62 4.16 -2.78 15.35
N ALA A 63 2.91 -2.53 14.94
CA ALA A 63 2.46 -1.21 14.51
C ALA A 63 2.66 -0.19 15.65
N PRO A 64 3.43 0.90 15.42
CA PRO A 64 3.74 1.87 16.47
C PRO A 64 2.56 2.80 16.78
N ASP A 65 1.59 2.91 15.87
CA ASP A 65 0.40 3.74 16.04
C ASP A 65 -0.84 3.13 15.35
N GLY A 66 -1.99 3.77 15.55
CA GLY A 66 -3.28 3.35 15.00
C GLY A 66 -3.39 3.49 13.48
N ASP A 67 -2.72 4.47 12.88
CA ASP A 67 -2.77 4.73 11.45
C ASP A 67 -1.98 3.66 10.68
N ILE A 68 -0.79 3.31 11.16
CA ILE A 68 0.00 2.20 10.61
C ILE A 68 -0.74 0.88 10.79
N ARG A 69 -1.40 0.67 11.94
CA ARG A 69 -2.22 -0.53 12.14
C ARG A 69 -3.39 -0.58 11.15
N ALA A 70 -4.05 0.54 10.88
CA ALA A 70 -5.13 0.65 9.91
C ALA A 70 -4.63 0.43 8.47
N MET A 71 -3.47 0.99 8.13
CA MET A 71 -2.79 0.79 6.85
C MET A 71 -2.46 -0.69 6.61
N LEU A 72 -1.88 -1.38 7.60
CA LEU A 72 -1.61 -2.82 7.49
C LEU A 72 -2.88 -3.63 7.21
N ALA A 73 -3.99 -3.29 7.88
CA ALA A 73 -5.26 -3.95 7.65
C ALA A 73 -5.85 -3.66 6.27
N HIS A 74 -5.71 -2.42 5.78
CA HIS A 74 -6.11 -2.04 4.43
C HIS A 74 -5.29 -2.78 3.37
N ASN A 75 -3.96 -2.81 3.53
CA ASN A 75 -3.04 -3.46 2.61
C ASN A 75 -3.28 -4.97 2.54
N GLN A 76 -3.57 -5.62 3.68
CA GLN A 76 -3.92 -7.04 3.69
C GLN A 76 -5.24 -7.33 2.94
N LYS A 77 -6.26 -6.48 3.10
CA LYS A 77 -7.51 -6.62 2.33
C LYS A 77 -7.27 -6.45 0.83
N ARG A 78 -6.48 -5.45 0.44
CA ARG A 78 -6.12 -5.20 -0.96
C ARG A 78 -5.38 -6.39 -1.58
N TRP A 79 -4.43 -6.97 -0.86
CA TRP A 79 -3.73 -8.19 -1.29
C TRP A 79 -4.69 -9.38 -1.47
N ILE A 80 -5.64 -9.60 -0.55
CA ILE A 80 -6.64 -10.69 -0.69
C ILE A 80 -7.46 -10.51 -1.98
N VAL A 81 -7.90 -9.30 -2.28
CA VAL A 81 -8.65 -9.01 -3.52
C VAL A 81 -7.79 -9.30 -4.76
N ALA A 82 -6.53 -8.87 -4.78
CA ALA A 82 -5.63 -9.13 -5.90
C ALA A 82 -5.33 -10.64 -6.08
N ARG A 83 -5.08 -11.35 -4.98
CA ARG A 83 -4.91 -12.81 -4.97
C ARG A 83 -6.14 -13.50 -5.55
N ASP A 84 -7.33 -13.16 -5.06
CA ASP A 84 -8.56 -13.85 -5.45
C ASP A 84 -8.89 -13.59 -6.93
N ARG A 85 -8.67 -12.37 -7.41
CA ARG A 85 -8.77 -12.05 -8.85
C ARG A 85 -7.81 -12.89 -9.68
N ALA A 86 -6.54 -12.95 -9.30
CA ALA A 86 -5.53 -13.71 -10.03
C ALA A 86 -5.85 -15.22 -10.07
N LEU A 87 -6.28 -15.78 -8.94
CA LEU A 87 -6.65 -17.19 -8.85
C LEU A 87 -7.97 -17.50 -9.58
N SER A 88 -8.94 -16.58 -9.59
CA SER A 88 -10.15 -16.74 -10.41
C SER A 88 -9.81 -16.85 -11.89
N ASN A 89 -8.92 -15.98 -12.39
CA ASN A 89 -8.47 -16.03 -13.79
C ASN A 89 -7.83 -17.37 -14.13
N LEU A 90 -7.01 -17.95 -13.24
CA LEU A 90 -6.39 -19.26 -13.46
C LEU A 90 -7.39 -20.43 -13.38
N ILE A 91 -8.48 -20.29 -12.63
CA ILE A 91 -9.56 -21.28 -12.58
C ILE A 91 -10.38 -21.23 -13.87
N GLU A 92 -10.64 -20.02 -14.39
CA GLU A 92 -11.40 -19.79 -15.62
C GLU A 92 -10.61 -20.15 -16.88
N ASP A 93 -9.31 -19.89 -16.88
CA ASP A 93 -8.37 -20.28 -17.94
C ASP A 93 -7.22 -21.13 -17.38
N PRO A 94 -7.41 -22.47 -17.27
CA PRO A 94 -6.37 -23.37 -16.82
C PRO A 94 -5.12 -23.39 -17.72
N GLY A 95 -5.22 -22.93 -18.97
CA GLY A 95 -4.07 -22.81 -19.88
C GLY A 95 -3.10 -21.70 -19.49
N SER A 96 -3.54 -20.75 -18.65
CA SER A 96 -2.70 -19.68 -18.09
C SER A 96 -1.90 -20.10 -16.86
N VAL A 97 -2.04 -21.35 -16.37
CA VAL A 97 -1.21 -21.87 -15.27
C VAL A 97 0.23 -22.06 -15.77
N PRO A 98 1.26 -21.50 -15.08
CA PRO A 98 2.65 -21.65 -15.50
C PRO A 98 3.09 -23.12 -15.59
N ASP A 99 3.94 -23.42 -16.57
CA ASP A 99 4.49 -24.76 -16.79
C ASP A 99 5.11 -25.34 -15.51
N GLY A 100 4.78 -26.59 -15.21
CA GLY A 100 5.25 -27.29 -14.01
C GLY A 100 4.58 -26.86 -12.70
N LYS A 101 3.61 -25.94 -12.72
CA LYS A 101 2.80 -25.58 -11.55
C LYS A 101 1.37 -26.09 -11.65
N THR A 102 0.71 -26.16 -10.51
CA THR A 102 -0.74 -26.29 -10.42
C THR A 102 -1.33 -24.96 -9.95
N ALA A 103 -2.61 -24.70 -10.20
CA ALA A 103 -3.27 -23.50 -9.67
C ALA A 103 -3.16 -23.39 -8.13
N ALA A 104 -3.25 -24.52 -7.42
CA ALA A 104 -3.01 -24.56 -5.97
C ALA A 104 -1.53 -24.26 -5.62
N GLY A 105 -0.59 -24.71 -6.46
CA GLY A 105 0.82 -24.34 -6.34
C GLY A 105 1.04 -22.84 -6.47
N VAL A 106 0.41 -22.19 -7.46
CA VAL A 106 0.45 -20.73 -7.62
C VAL A 106 -0.17 -20.02 -6.41
N ALA A 107 -1.32 -20.51 -5.92
CA ALA A 107 -1.94 -19.95 -4.71
C ALA A 107 -1.00 -20.01 -3.50
N ARG A 108 -0.32 -21.14 -3.31
CA ARG A 108 0.68 -21.31 -2.24
C ARG A 108 1.85 -20.34 -2.39
N ASP A 109 2.39 -20.18 -3.59
CA ASP A 109 3.50 -19.27 -3.85
C ASP A 109 3.12 -17.81 -3.53
N LEU A 110 1.93 -17.37 -3.94
CA LEU A 110 1.42 -16.02 -3.62
C LEU A 110 1.27 -15.82 -2.10
N ILE A 111 0.72 -16.80 -1.39
CA ILE A 111 0.55 -16.76 0.08
C ILE A 111 1.91 -16.72 0.79
N GLN A 112 2.87 -17.53 0.33
CA GLN A 112 4.22 -17.58 0.90
C GLN A 112 4.99 -16.28 0.63
N SER A 113 4.88 -15.72 -0.58
CA SER A 113 5.47 -14.43 -0.93
C SER A 113 4.92 -13.32 -0.05
N ARG A 114 3.59 -13.26 0.15
CA ARG A 114 2.98 -12.29 1.06
C ARG A 114 3.46 -12.46 2.50
N THR A 115 3.55 -13.70 2.98
CA THR A 115 4.08 -14.00 4.31
C THR A 115 5.51 -13.47 4.47
N ALA A 116 6.35 -13.62 3.43
CA ALA A 116 7.70 -13.10 3.43
C ALA A 116 7.72 -11.57 3.47
N GLN A 117 6.91 -10.89 2.65
CA GLN A 117 6.78 -9.41 2.67
C GLN A 117 6.38 -8.88 4.06
N LEU A 118 5.44 -9.53 4.75
CA LEU A 118 5.02 -9.10 6.10
C LEU A 118 6.11 -9.32 7.17
N LYS A 119 7.13 -10.13 6.88
CA LYS A 119 8.25 -10.42 7.78
C LYS A 119 9.54 -9.72 7.36
N GLU A 120 9.56 -9.13 6.17
CA GLU A 120 10.75 -8.57 5.58
C GLU A 120 11.31 -7.47 6.49
N THR A 121 12.60 -7.57 6.77
CA THR A 121 13.33 -6.68 7.66
C THR A 121 14.76 -6.61 7.14
N HIS A 122 15.18 -5.45 6.65
CA HIS A 122 16.55 -5.25 6.20
C HIS A 122 17.53 -5.23 7.38
N LYS A 123 18.82 -5.48 7.09
CA LYS A 123 19.87 -5.55 8.10
C LYS A 123 19.96 -4.24 8.89
N GLY A 124 19.82 -4.34 10.21
CA GLY A 124 19.90 -3.20 11.13
C GLY A 124 18.55 -2.52 11.41
N ALA A 125 17.48 -2.92 10.74
CA ALA A 125 16.14 -2.41 11.04
C ALA A 125 15.59 -2.99 12.35
N THR A 126 14.85 -2.16 13.07
CA THR A 126 14.14 -2.54 14.31
C THR A 126 12.65 -2.82 14.06
N LEU A 127 12.15 -2.49 12.87
CA LEU A 127 10.77 -2.66 12.44
C LEU A 127 10.75 -3.40 11.10
N PRO A 128 9.70 -4.17 10.80
CA PRO A 128 9.46 -4.69 9.46
C PRO A 128 9.48 -3.58 8.41
N ASP A 129 10.01 -3.86 7.23
CA ASP A 129 10.28 -2.86 6.20
C ASP A 129 9.02 -2.07 5.81
N MET A 130 7.87 -2.75 5.70
CA MET A 130 6.58 -2.12 5.43
C MET A 130 6.18 -1.09 6.51
N ILE A 131 6.44 -1.38 7.79
CA ILE A 131 6.21 -0.43 8.89
C ILE A 131 7.23 0.71 8.81
N GLY A 132 8.51 0.38 8.58
CA GLY A 132 9.57 1.39 8.45
C GLY A 132 9.29 2.40 7.35
N SER A 133 8.81 1.94 6.18
CA SER A 133 8.40 2.81 5.08
C SER A 133 7.26 3.75 5.50
N ALA A 134 6.23 3.23 6.16
CA ALA A 134 5.12 4.05 6.63
C ALA A 134 5.55 5.12 7.66
N VAL A 135 6.46 4.78 8.58
CA VAL A 135 7.05 5.74 9.53
C VAL A 135 7.80 6.86 8.79
N ARG A 136 8.60 6.51 7.76
CA ARG A 136 9.29 7.52 6.93
C ARG A 136 8.28 8.43 6.21
N GLN A 137 7.17 7.88 5.71
CA GLN A 137 6.11 8.64 5.06
C GLN A 137 5.42 9.62 6.02
N GLN A 138 5.12 9.20 7.27
CA GLN A 138 4.58 10.09 8.29
C GLN A 138 5.56 11.24 8.60
N GLN A 139 6.84 10.91 8.83
CA GLN A 139 7.88 11.89 9.14
C GLN A 139 8.10 12.91 8.01
N PHE A 140 8.04 12.44 6.75
CA PHE A 140 8.15 13.33 5.60
C PHE A 140 6.95 14.28 5.51
N GLN A 141 5.74 13.74 5.58
CA GLN A 141 4.52 14.54 5.43
C GLN A 141 4.26 15.50 6.58
N ALA A 142 4.72 15.20 7.80
CA ALA A 142 4.60 16.08 8.96
C ALA A 142 5.32 17.44 8.80
N GLN A 143 6.16 17.59 7.78
CA GLN A 143 6.84 18.86 7.44
C GLN A 143 5.93 19.85 6.69
N PHE A 144 4.77 19.41 6.23
CA PHE A 144 3.86 20.18 5.39
C PHE A 144 2.48 20.31 6.04
N THR A 145 1.67 21.25 5.57
CA THR A 145 0.29 21.41 6.08
C THR A 145 -0.61 20.21 5.78
N GLY A 146 -0.24 19.38 4.80
CA GLY A 146 -1.12 18.37 4.24
C GLY A 146 -2.32 19.01 3.54
N GLY A 147 -3.44 18.28 3.54
CA GLY A 147 -4.71 18.74 2.97
C GLY A 147 -5.55 17.59 2.42
N ALA A 148 -6.66 17.93 1.77
CA ALA A 148 -7.61 16.94 1.23
C ALA A 148 -7.02 16.08 0.11
N TYR A 149 -6.01 16.58 -0.59
CA TYR A 149 -5.38 15.88 -1.72
C TYR A 149 -4.16 15.08 -1.33
N ALA A 150 -3.53 15.36 -0.17
CA ALA A 150 -2.36 14.61 0.28
C ALA A 150 -2.70 13.15 0.61
N GLY A 151 -1.87 12.23 0.15
CA GLY A 151 -1.98 10.80 0.40
C GLY A 151 -1.66 9.94 -0.82
N TYR A 152 -2.07 8.67 -0.75
CA TYR A 152 -1.71 7.63 -1.70
C TYR A 152 -2.94 7.07 -2.40
N SER A 153 -2.97 7.14 -3.72
CA SER A 153 -3.90 6.38 -4.56
C SER A 153 -3.18 5.16 -5.12
N THR A 154 -3.25 4.06 -4.39
CA THR A 154 -2.49 2.84 -4.68
C THR A 154 -3.33 1.80 -5.41
N SER A 155 -2.78 1.25 -6.50
CA SER A 155 -3.30 0.08 -7.20
C SER A 155 -2.28 -1.06 -7.12
N CYS A 156 -2.75 -2.27 -6.84
CA CYS A 156 -1.89 -3.45 -6.79
C CYS A 156 -2.52 -4.58 -7.58
N ASP A 157 -1.68 -5.38 -8.22
CA ASP A 157 -2.10 -6.56 -8.98
C ASP A 157 -1.08 -7.69 -8.83
N VAL A 158 -1.49 -8.89 -9.24
CA VAL A 158 -0.58 -10.02 -9.43
C VAL A 158 -0.15 -10.03 -10.89
N PHE A 159 1.11 -9.70 -11.14
CA PHE A 159 1.63 -9.62 -12.49
C PHE A 159 1.98 -11.02 -13.02
N PRO A 160 1.68 -11.31 -14.30
CA PRO A 160 2.01 -12.59 -14.91
C PRO A 160 3.52 -12.72 -15.13
N GLY A 161 4.01 -13.97 -15.14
CA GLY A 161 5.42 -14.32 -15.33
C GLY A 161 5.70 -15.72 -14.78
N GLU A 162 6.92 -16.24 -14.98
CA GLU A 162 7.32 -17.56 -14.43
C GLU A 162 7.09 -17.65 -12.91
N ASN A 163 7.26 -16.52 -12.23
CA ASN A 163 6.90 -16.32 -10.84
C ASN A 163 5.92 -15.15 -10.73
N ALA A 164 4.61 -15.47 -10.71
CA ALA A 164 3.57 -14.49 -10.44
C ALA A 164 3.91 -13.72 -9.16
N TYR A 165 3.95 -12.39 -9.24
CA TYR A 165 4.33 -11.55 -8.11
C TYR A 165 3.28 -10.46 -7.86
N TYR A 166 3.00 -10.20 -6.59
CA TYR A 166 2.15 -9.09 -6.18
C TYR A 166 2.97 -7.80 -6.17
N GLY A 167 2.58 -6.83 -6.98
CA GLY A 167 3.23 -5.52 -7.09
C GLY A 167 2.22 -4.39 -6.93
N CYS A 168 2.69 -3.26 -6.42
CA CYS A 168 1.89 -2.07 -6.16
C CYS A 168 2.49 -0.85 -6.84
N PHE A 169 1.62 -0.02 -7.40
CA PHE A 169 1.92 1.26 -8.02
C PHE A 169 1.01 2.32 -7.41
N ALA A 170 1.44 3.58 -7.37
CA ALA A 170 0.62 4.63 -6.78
C ALA A 170 0.79 5.97 -7.48
N THR A 171 -0.31 6.71 -7.50
CA THR A 171 -0.24 8.17 -7.55
C THR A 171 -0.07 8.68 -6.12
N ARG A 172 1.11 9.25 -5.86
CA ARG A 172 1.51 9.83 -4.58
C ARG A 172 1.24 11.33 -4.63
N HIS A 173 0.46 11.87 -3.70
CA HIS A 173 0.16 13.29 -3.61
C HIS A 173 0.73 13.87 -2.32
N TYR A 174 1.55 14.90 -2.46
CA TYR A 174 2.03 15.72 -1.36
C TYR A 174 1.37 17.10 -1.43
N GLN A 175 1.03 17.69 -0.29
CA GLN A 175 0.36 18.99 -0.26
C GLN A 175 0.93 19.90 0.83
N ASN A 176 1.15 21.16 0.47
CA ASN A 176 1.58 22.23 1.36
C ASN A 176 0.89 23.54 0.98
N ASN A 177 0.04 24.05 1.87
CA ASN A 177 -0.96 25.08 1.58
C ASN A 177 -1.77 24.68 0.33
N ASP A 178 -1.86 25.58 -0.65
CA ASP A 178 -2.54 25.31 -1.90
C ASP A 178 -1.70 24.49 -2.90
N ARG A 179 -0.39 24.31 -2.67
CA ARG A 179 0.49 23.59 -3.60
C ARG A 179 0.30 22.08 -3.45
N ILE A 180 0.05 21.41 -4.58
CA ILE A 180 0.01 19.94 -4.69
C ILE A 180 1.12 19.48 -5.63
N CYS A 181 1.96 18.58 -5.14
CA CYS A 181 3.04 17.93 -5.91
C CYS A 181 2.73 16.45 -5.98
N SER A 182 2.54 15.93 -7.20
CA SER A 182 2.13 14.53 -7.40
C SER A 182 3.17 13.77 -8.18
N VAL A 183 3.42 12.52 -7.78
CA VAL A 183 4.19 11.55 -8.56
C VAL A 183 3.23 10.46 -8.96
N ASP A 184 3.06 10.28 -10.25
CA ASP A 184 2.27 9.20 -10.81
C ASP A 184 3.20 8.12 -11.30
N GLU A 185 3.07 6.93 -10.72
CA GLU A 185 3.81 5.76 -11.12
C GLU A 185 2.82 4.67 -11.50
N TYR A 186 2.99 4.09 -12.68
CA TYR A 186 2.12 3.03 -13.18
C TYR A 186 2.88 2.06 -14.08
N TRP A 187 2.32 0.87 -14.22
CA TRP A 187 2.81 -0.14 -15.15
C TRP A 187 1.95 -0.17 -16.41
N ALA A 188 2.60 -0.14 -17.57
CA ALA A 188 1.95 -0.32 -18.87
C ALA A 188 2.94 -0.99 -19.84
N SER A 189 2.47 -1.70 -20.86
CA SER A 189 3.31 -2.17 -21.98
C SER A 189 4.64 -2.85 -21.58
N GLY A 190 4.71 -3.54 -20.44
CA GLY A 190 5.92 -4.21 -19.94
C GLY A 190 6.93 -3.33 -19.19
N GLY A 191 6.63 -2.04 -18.94
CA GLY A 191 7.51 -1.09 -18.25
C GLY A 191 6.81 -0.30 -17.15
N VAL A 192 7.61 0.26 -16.25
CA VAL A 192 7.17 1.24 -15.25
C VAL A 192 7.34 2.63 -15.84
N TYR A 193 6.30 3.44 -15.71
CA TYR A 193 6.26 4.83 -16.16
C TYR A 193 6.11 5.73 -14.94
N THR A 194 6.87 6.82 -14.94
CA THR A 194 6.83 7.83 -13.88
C THR A 194 6.62 9.21 -14.47
N LYS A 195 5.65 9.94 -13.93
CA LYS A 195 5.36 11.34 -14.26
C LYS A 195 5.26 12.17 -13.00
N ARG A 196 5.66 13.44 -13.09
CA ARG A 196 5.56 14.41 -12.00
C ARG A 196 4.61 15.52 -12.41
N TYR A 197 3.80 15.97 -11.46
CA TYR A 197 2.79 16.99 -11.66
C TYR A 197 2.84 18.03 -10.55
N VAL A 198 2.61 19.29 -10.95
CA VAL A 198 2.49 20.43 -10.04
C VAL A 198 1.12 21.04 -10.27
N ALA A 199 0.34 21.18 -9.21
CA ALA A 199 -0.97 21.82 -9.22
C ALA A 199 -1.11 22.78 -8.03
N ASN A 200 -2.07 23.71 -8.13
CA ASN A 200 -2.49 24.53 -7.00
C ASN A 200 -3.98 24.34 -6.75
N VAL A 201 -4.40 24.41 -5.50
CA VAL A 201 -5.82 24.51 -5.14
C VAL A 201 -6.27 25.94 -5.43
N VAL A 202 -7.15 26.09 -6.42
CA VAL A 202 -7.79 27.35 -6.79
C VAL A 202 -9.29 27.14 -6.68
N ASP A 203 -9.97 27.98 -5.91
CA ASP A 203 -11.41 27.87 -5.63
C ASP A 203 -11.82 26.47 -5.14
N GLY A 204 -10.98 25.87 -4.28
CA GLY A 204 -11.21 24.55 -3.70
C GLY A 204 -11.02 23.39 -4.67
N LYS A 205 -10.40 23.60 -5.83
CA LYS A 205 -10.14 22.54 -6.83
C LYS A 205 -8.68 22.53 -7.31
N PRO A 206 -8.08 21.37 -7.58
CA PRO A 206 -6.75 21.31 -8.16
C PRO A 206 -6.77 21.85 -9.58
N GLN A 207 -5.95 22.87 -9.82
CA GLN A 207 -5.64 23.40 -11.14
C GLN A 207 -4.21 23.02 -11.49
N LEU A 208 -4.05 22.25 -12.57
CA LEU A 208 -2.75 21.79 -13.02
C LEU A 208 -1.92 22.96 -13.55
N ALA A 209 -0.68 23.07 -13.08
CA ALA A 209 0.25 24.13 -13.45
C ALA A 209 1.38 23.61 -14.34
N ALA A 210 1.92 22.43 -14.04
CA ALA A 210 3.00 21.84 -14.82
C ALA A 210 3.04 20.31 -14.72
N SER A 211 3.69 19.66 -15.70
CA SER A 211 4.04 18.25 -15.64
C SER A 211 5.37 17.94 -16.33
N CYS A 212 6.04 16.85 -15.96
CA CYS A 212 7.13 16.27 -16.74
C CYS A 212 7.06 14.74 -16.69
N SER A 213 7.74 14.05 -17.62
CA SER A 213 7.76 12.58 -17.69
C SER A 213 9.19 12.04 -17.76
N PHE A 214 9.46 10.90 -17.13
CA PHE A 214 10.75 10.19 -17.25
C PHE A 214 10.79 9.22 -18.45
N SER A 215 9.64 8.93 -19.07
CA SER A 215 9.46 7.76 -19.94
C SER A 215 8.61 8.01 -21.20
N SER A 216 8.30 9.27 -21.52
CA SER A 216 7.52 9.64 -22.71
C SER A 216 8.11 10.81 -23.50
N SER A 217 7.66 10.98 -24.75
CA SER A 217 8.07 12.06 -25.66
C SER A 217 7.71 13.48 -25.20
N ASP A 218 6.77 13.60 -24.26
CA ASP A 218 6.44 14.87 -23.60
C ASP A 218 7.48 15.13 -22.50
N GLU A 219 8.50 15.93 -22.83
CA GLU A 219 9.44 16.67 -21.96
C GLU A 219 9.99 15.92 -20.72
N ALA A 220 11.29 15.66 -20.78
CA ALA A 220 12.02 14.84 -19.82
C ALA A 220 12.12 15.51 -18.44
N CYS A 221 11.61 14.83 -17.41
CA CYS A 221 12.16 14.98 -16.07
C CYS A 221 13.61 14.48 -16.12
N SER A 222 14.59 15.39 -16.20
CA SER A 222 16.00 14.96 -16.26
C SER A 222 16.44 14.47 -14.87
N ASP A 223 16.90 13.23 -14.79
CA ASP A 223 17.56 12.63 -13.61
C ASP A 223 19.08 12.93 -13.57
N LYS A 224 19.65 13.41 -14.69
CA LYS A 224 21.06 13.77 -14.83
C LYS A 224 21.23 15.28 -15.02
N ALA A 225 22.26 15.82 -14.37
CA ALA A 225 22.63 17.23 -14.26
C ALA A 225 22.25 18.08 -15.49
N GLY A 226 21.24 18.93 -15.34
CA GLY A 226 20.89 19.84 -16.43
C GLY A 226 19.67 20.69 -16.18
N GLU A 227 18.57 20.37 -16.85
CA GLU A 227 17.35 21.17 -16.79
C GLU A 227 16.17 20.21 -16.92
N THR A 228 15.35 20.10 -15.86
CA THR A 228 14.03 19.47 -16.00
C THR A 228 13.23 20.32 -16.99
N LYS A 229 12.75 19.72 -18.09
CA LYS A 229 11.86 20.42 -19.01
C LYS A 229 10.43 20.22 -18.54
N TRP A 230 9.83 21.30 -18.08
CA TRP A 230 8.45 21.30 -17.61
C TRP A 230 7.50 21.66 -18.73
N ASN A 231 6.47 20.83 -18.89
CA ASN A 231 5.31 21.20 -19.67
C ASN A 231 4.48 22.15 -18.82
N MET A 232 4.57 23.44 -19.12
CA MET A 232 3.84 24.52 -18.42
C MET A 232 2.39 24.69 -18.90
N LYS A 233 1.95 23.91 -19.90
CA LYS A 233 0.57 23.90 -20.41
C LYS A 233 0.04 22.48 -20.54
N PRO A 234 0.08 21.68 -19.46
CA PRO A 234 -0.38 20.31 -19.51
C PRO A 234 -1.91 20.28 -19.66
N LYS A 235 -2.43 19.39 -20.51
CA LYS A 235 -3.88 19.32 -20.78
C LYS A 235 -4.66 18.80 -19.58
N LYS A 236 -4.22 17.68 -19.00
CA LYS A 236 -4.76 17.02 -17.80
C LYS A 236 -3.78 15.94 -17.32
N PRO A 237 -3.84 15.51 -16.05
CA PRO A 237 -3.12 14.31 -15.61
C PRO A 237 -3.78 13.03 -16.16
N ASP A 238 -3.03 11.93 -16.13
CA ASP A 238 -3.53 10.59 -16.50
C ASP A 238 -4.41 10.00 -15.38
N PHE A 239 -4.27 10.48 -14.15
CA PHE A 239 -5.13 10.19 -13.01
C PHE A 239 -6.21 11.28 -12.80
N SER A 240 -7.17 11.00 -11.91
CA SER A 240 -8.11 12.01 -11.40
C SER A 240 -7.74 12.36 -9.96
N TYR A 241 -7.70 13.66 -9.63
CA TYR A 241 -7.52 14.07 -8.24
C TYR A 241 -8.65 13.51 -7.36
N PRO A 242 -8.32 13.08 -6.14
CA PRO A 242 -9.25 12.35 -5.30
C PRO A 242 -10.44 13.23 -4.89
N ALA A 243 -11.65 12.70 -5.02
CA ALA A 243 -12.87 13.34 -4.53
C ALA A 243 -13.12 13.09 -3.02
N GLN A 244 -12.37 12.15 -2.43
CA GLN A 244 -12.45 11.76 -1.02
C GLN A 244 -11.04 11.72 -0.43
N PRO A 245 -10.87 11.91 0.89
CA PRO A 245 -9.55 11.84 1.51
C PRO A 245 -8.83 10.53 1.20
N LEU A 246 -7.58 10.63 0.76
CA LEU A 246 -6.73 9.47 0.51
C LEU A 246 -6.11 8.93 1.81
N PRO A 247 -5.76 7.63 1.85
CA PRO A 247 -4.86 7.10 2.86
C PRO A 247 -3.60 7.95 2.96
N LYS A 248 -3.25 8.38 4.17
CA LYS A 248 -2.08 9.24 4.40
C LYS A 248 -0.77 8.48 4.31
N ILE A 249 -0.79 7.15 4.42
CA ILE A 249 0.38 6.29 4.34
C ILE A 249 0.01 4.99 3.63
N ASP A 250 1.00 4.41 2.96
CA ASP A 250 0.92 3.10 2.36
C ASP A 250 2.30 2.44 2.37
N GLY A 251 2.52 1.50 3.29
CA GLY A 251 3.82 0.84 3.47
C GLY A 251 4.22 -0.09 2.30
N GLU A 252 3.32 -0.37 1.36
CA GLU A 252 3.62 -1.11 0.13
C GLU A 252 4.24 -0.21 -0.95
N ILE A 253 4.23 1.11 -0.76
CA ILE A 253 4.80 2.09 -1.69
C ILE A 253 6.12 2.62 -1.13
N VAL A 254 7.22 2.28 -1.80
CA VAL A 254 8.52 2.92 -1.59
C VAL A 254 8.54 4.20 -2.43
N GLY A 255 8.87 5.33 -1.83
CA GLY A 255 8.85 6.64 -2.51
C GLY A 255 9.76 7.67 -1.84
N ASP A 256 10.76 7.20 -1.08
CA ASP A 256 11.75 8.07 -0.44
C ASP A 256 12.71 8.74 -1.43
N ASP A 257 12.86 8.18 -2.63
CA ASP A 257 13.52 8.79 -3.79
C ASP A 257 12.82 10.06 -4.30
N ASP A 258 11.52 10.21 -4.03
CA ASP A 258 10.76 11.42 -4.38
C ASP A 258 10.93 12.57 -3.38
N TYR A 259 11.43 12.33 -2.17
CA TYR A 259 11.33 13.29 -1.05
C TYR A 259 12.09 14.60 -1.29
N GLU A 260 13.27 14.54 -1.91
CA GLU A 260 14.04 15.74 -2.24
C GLU A 260 13.26 16.62 -3.23
N TRP A 261 12.74 16.00 -4.30
CA TRP A 261 11.93 16.69 -5.31
C TRP A 261 10.64 17.24 -4.72
N ALA A 262 9.91 16.43 -3.96
CA ALA A 262 8.63 16.81 -3.37
C ALA A 262 8.82 18.01 -2.43
N ARG A 263 9.89 18.02 -1.61
CA ARG A 263 10.21 19.18 -0.77
C ARG A 263 10.45 20.43 -1.61
N ALA A 264 11.31 20.36 -2.63
CA ALA A 264 11.59 21.50 -3.50
C ALA A 264 10.31 22.02 -4.19
N CYS A 265 9.45 21.11 -4.66
CA CYS A 265 8.19 21.44 -5.30
C CYS A 265 7.18 22.13 -4.36
N LEU A 266 7.11 21.68 -3.10
CA LEU A 266 6.13 22.15 -2.12
C LEU A 266 6.51 23.48 -1.45
N THR A 267 7.80 23.82 -1.40
CA THR A 267 8.30 25.00 -0.68
C THR A 267 8.88 26.07 -1.60
N GLY A 268 9.13 25.75 -2.87
CA GLY A 268 9.66 26.71 -3.84
C GLY A 268 8.65 27.79 -4.20
N ALA A 269 8.97 29.05 -3.92
CA ALA A 269 8.08 30.19 -4.17
C ALA A 269 7.67 30.32 -5.65
N ALA A 270 8.55 29.95 -6.57
CA ALA A 270 8.34 29.97 -8.02
C ALA A 270 8.68 28.60 -8.64
N TYR A 271 8.09 27.52 -8.12
CA TYR A 271 8.28 26.17 -8.66
C TYR A 271 7.16 25.78 -9.66
N PRO A 272 7.46 25.03 -10.73
CA PRO A 272 8.78 24.95 -11.32
C PRO A 272 9.21 26.33 -11.83
N ALA A 273 10.53 26.59 -11.87
CA ALA A 273 11.04 27.81 -12.48
C ALA A 273 10.76 27.78 -13.99
N ASN A 274 10.35 28.93 -14.55
CA ASN A 274 10.22 29.13 -16.00
C ASN A 274 11.59 29.21 -16.69
#